data_AF-A0A961QQ48-F1
#
_entry.id   AF-A0A961QQ48-F1
#
_cell.length_a   1.000
_cell.length_b   1.000
_cell.length_c   1.000
_cell.angle_alpha   90.00
_cell.angle_beta   90.00
_cell.angle_gamma   90.00
#
_symmetry.space_group_name_H-M   'P 1'
#
loop_
_entity.id
_entity.type
_entity.pdbx_description
1 polymer ?
#
loop_
_entity_poly.entity_id
_entity_poly.type
_entity_poly.pdbx_seq_one_letter_code
_entity_poly.pdbx_strand_id
1 'polypeptide(L)'
;MATETHEAASEMAHDAAQAAGHAAESAGMPQLDFATFGNQIFWLLVTLVVIWWVLSRIALPRIGAVLADRQATIAGDLSAAEDYKAKAKDAEAAYEKALADARTQAQKIVAEARADIQKDLDAATAQADAEISARTVESEARIAEIRAGAMEAVETVAKDTALEIVAALGGKADAKTVGAAINARLKG
;
A
#
# COMPACT_ATOMS: atom_id res chain seq x y z
N MET A 1 26.27 109.53 17.40
CA MET A 1 25.37 108.38 17.65
C MET A 1 24.08 108.86 18.33
N ALA A 2 23.25 109.64 17.63
CA ALA A 2 21.99 110.16 18.19
C ALA A 2 20.88 110.33 17.13
N THR A 3 20.99 109.64 15.98
CA THR A 3 20.01 109.69 14.90
C THR A 3 19.46 108.32 14.50
N GLU A 4 20.10 107.21 14.90
CA GLU A 4 19.59 105.84 14.63
C GLU A 4 18.57 105.33 15.66
N THR A 5 18.37 106.04 16.77
CA THR A 5 17.38 105.66 17.80
C THR A 5 15.97 106.17 17.50
N HIS A 6 15.80 107.09 16.55
CA HIS A 6 14.49 107.69 16.24
C HIS A 6 13.76 106.99 15.09
N GLU A 7 14.46 106.30 14.19
CA GLU A 7 13.88 105.52 13.09
C GLU A 7 13.32 104.18 13.58
N ALA A 8 14.07 103.45 14.40
CA ALA A 8 13.64 102.16 14.98
C ALA A 8 12.40 102.28 15.89
N ALA A 9 12.21 103.44 16.54
CA ALA A 9 11.04 103.72 17.36
C ALA A 9 9.78 104.00 16.50
N SER A 10 9.97 104.52 15.28
CA SER A 10 8.86 104.81 14.36
C SER A 10 8.38 103.57 13.60
N GLU A 11 9.28 102.65 13.25
CA GLU A 11 8.95 101.37 12.61
C GLU A 11 8.21 100.43 13.58
N MET A 12 8.68 100.30 14.83
CA MET A 12 7.97 99.52 15.87
C MET A 12 6.60 100.10 16.21
N ALA A 13 6.43 101.42 16.16
CA ALA A 13 5.13 102.06 16.38
C ALA A 13 4.16 101.83 15.21
N HIS A 14 4.67 101.71 13.98
CA HIS A 14 3.85 101.42 12.80
C HIS A 14 3.38 99.96 12.76
N ASP A 15 4.25 99.00 13.10
CA ASP A 15 3.88 97.58 13.20
C ASP A 15 2.91 97.31 14.37
N ALA A 16 3.11 97.98 15.52
CA ALA A 16 2.20 97.87 16.66
C ALA A 16 0.83 98.51 16.40
N ALA A 17 0.78 99.61 15.64
CA ALA A 17 -0.48 100.26 15.26
C ALA A 17 -1.26 99.44 14.22
N GLN A 18 -0.57 98.73 13.32
CA GLN A 18 -1.21 97.87 12.34
C GLN A 18 -1.78 96.58 12.97
N ALA A 19 -1.17 96.09 14.06
CA ALA A 19 -1.72 95.01 14.88
C ALA A 19 -2.93 95.44 15.73
N ALA A 20 -3.03 96.71 16.11
CA ALA A 20 -4.10 97.24 16.98
C ALA A 20 -5.38 97.66 16.22
N GLY A 21 -5.29 97.94 14.91
CA GLY A 21 -6.42 98.39 14.08
C GLY A 21 -7.46 97.32 13.72
N HIS A 22 -7.18 96.04 14.00
CA HIS A 22 -8.09 94.92 13.71
C HIS A 22 -8.81 94.37 14.96
N ALA A 23 -8.66 95.02 16.12
CA ALA A 23 -9.03 94.45 17.41
C ALA A 23 -10.38 94.91 17.99
N ALA A 24 -11.23 95.62 17.25
CA ALA A 24 -12.45 96.20 17.85
C ALA A 24 -13.68 96.20 16.93
N GLU A 25 -14.14 95.02 16.50
CA GLU A 25 -15.57 94.78 16.32
C GLU A 25 -15.94 93.31 16.63
N SER A 26 -16.74 93.12 17.69
CA SER A 26 -17.53 91.91 18.00
C SER A 26 -16.81 90.61 18.48
N ALA A 27 -16.55 90.58 19.80
CA ALA A 27 -16.87 89.48 20.73
C ALA A 27 -16.81 88.01 20.23
N GLY A 28 -15.66 87.38 20.39
CA GLY A 28 -15.48 85.94 20.32
C GLY A 28 -14.01 85.61 20.52
N MET A 29 -13.68 84.48 21.14
CA MET A 29 -12.31 83.95 21.10
C MET A 29 -11.83 84.03 19.63
N PRO A 30 -10.60 84.46 19.30
CA PRO A 30 -10.15 84.59 17.90
C PRO A 30 -10.36 83.34 17.02
N GLN A 31 -10.54 82.18 17.67
CA GLN A 31 -10.92 80.89 17.07
C GLN A 31 -12.36 80.79 16.54
N LEU A 32 -13.27 81.68 16.95
CA LEU A 32 -14.72 81.65 16.66
C LEU A 32 -15.18 82.84 15.80
N ASP A 33 -14.26 83.43 15.03
CA ASP A 33 -14.59 84.45 14.05
C ASP A 33 -15.24 83.83 12.80
N PHE A 34 -16.56 83.95 12.72
CA PHE A 34 -17.39 83.45 11.62
C PHE A 34 -17.06 84.06 10.25
N ALA A 35 -16.34 85.19 10.18
CA ALA A 35 -15.91 85.77 8.91
C ALA A 35 -14.92 84.86 8.15
N THR A 36 -14.13 84.04 8.87
CA THR A 36 -13.15 83.12 8.26
C THR A 36 -13.73 81.75 7.90
N PHE A 37 -14.91 81.42 8.43
CA PHE A 37 -15.51 80.09 8.31
C PHE A 37 -15.84 79.74 6.85
N GLY A 38 -16.27 80.70 6.04
CA GLY A 38 -16.58 80.47 4.62
C GLY A 38 -15.38 79.93 3.83
N ASN A 39 -14.19 80.51 4.03
CA ASN A 39 -12.96 80.04 3.38
C ASN A 39 -12.49 78.69 3.93
N GLN A 40 -12.60 78.47 5.24
CA GLN A 40 -12.26 77.18 5.86
C GLN A 40 -13.19 76.06 5.38
N ILE A 41 -14.51 76.30 5.31
CA ILE A 41 -15.50 75.35 4.81
C ILE A 41 -15.27 75.05 3.32
N PHE A 42 -14.94 76.07 2.51
CA PHE A 42 -14.59 75.86 1.10
C PHE A 42 -13.41 74.90 0.94
N TRP A 43 -12.29 75.15 1.62
CA TRP A 43 -11.12 74.26 1.56
C TRP A 43 -11.37 72.88 2.19
N LEU A 44 -12.18 72.80 3.25
CA LEU A 44 -12.62 71.53 3.81
C LEU A 44 -13.39 70.71 2.77
N LEU A 45 -14.35 71.31 2.06
CA LEU A 45 -15.09 70.62 1.00
C LEU A 45 -14.18 70.19 -0.15
N VAL A 46 -13.26 71.06 -0.58
CA VAL A 46 -12.28 70.73 -1.64
C VAL A 46 -11.42 69.53 -1.23
N THR A 47 -10.82 69.57 -0.04
CA THR A 47 -9.97 68.47 0.46
C THR A 47 -10.76 67.19 0.69
N LEU A 48 -12.00 67.28 1.20
CA LEU A 48 -12.89 66.13 1.37
C LEU A 48 -13.20 65.47 0.02
N VAL A 49 -13.52 66.26 -1.02
CA VAL A 49 -13.78 65.75 -2.37
C VAL A 49 -12.53 65.09 -2.96
N VAL A 50 -11.35 65.68 -2.78
CA VAL A 50 -10.08 65.09 -3.23
C VAL A 50 -9.81 63.76 -2.52
N ILE A 51 -9.96 63.69 -1.20
CA ILE A 51 -9.79 62.45 -0.44
C ILE A 51 -10.82 61.40 -0.88
N TRP A 52 -12.09 61.78 -1.04
CA TRP A 52 -13.14 60.89 -1.52
C TRP A 52 -12.82 60.34 -2.92
N TRP A 53 -12.32 61.18 -3.82
CA TRP A 53 -11.91 60.76 -5.16
C TRP A 53 -10.72 59.80 -5.12
N VAL A 54 -9.71 60.06 -4.27
CA VAL A 54 -8.57 59.15 -4.09
C VAL A 54 -9.01 57.81 -3.50
N LEU A 55 -9.85 57.82 -2.46
CA LEU A 55 -10.33 56.59 -1.83
C LEU A 55 -11.17 55.76 -2.80
N SER A 56 -12.12 56.40 -3.49
CA SER A 56 -13.00 55.73 -4.45
C SER A 56 -12.25 55.17 -5.65
N ARG A 57 -11.28 55.91 -6.19
CA ARG A 57 -10.64 55.56 -7.46
C ARG A 57 -9.34 54.76 -7.32
N ILE A 58 -8.68 54.82 -6.17
CA ILE A 58 -7.35 54.21 -5.95
C ILE A 58 -7.35 53.24 -4.77
N ALA A 59 -7.79 53.66 -3.58
CA ALA A 59 -7.65 52.83 -2.37
C ALA A 59 -8.60 51.61 -2.38
N LEU A 60 -9.90 51.83 -2.60
CA LEU A 60 -10.91 50.77 -2.67
C LEU A 60 -10.63 49.73 -3.76
N PRO A 61 -10.31 50.10 -5.03
CA PRO A 61 -10.03 49.10 -6.05
C PRO A 61 -8.77 48.29 -5.76
N ARG A 62 -7.74 48.86 -5.11
CA ARG A 62 -6.55 48.10 -4.70
C ARG A 62 -6.86 47.08 -3.61
N ILE A 63 -7.66 47.44 -2.61
CA ILE A 63 -8.09 46.50 -1.56
C ILE A 63 -8.96 45.40 -2.16
N GLY A 64 -9.89 45.76 -3.06
CA GLY A 64 -10.73 44.81 -3.78
C GLY A 64 -9.92 43.80 -4.60
N ALA A 65 -8.87 44.26 -5.30
CA ALA A 65 -7.98 43.39 -6.08
C ALA A 65 -7.24 42.36 -5.20
N VAL A 66 -6.69 42.80 -4.06
CA VAL A 66 -6.01 41.89 -3.12
C VAL A 66 -6.98 40.87 -2.51
N LEU A 67 -8.20 41.30 -2.18
CA LEU A 67 -9.20 40.40 -1.63
C LEU A 67 -9.65 39.37 -2.67
N ALA A 68 -9.86 39.79 -3.92
CA ALA A 68 -10.21 38.89 -5.02
C ALA A 68 -9.10 37.88 -5.31
N ASP A 69 -7.84 38.30 -5.31
CA ASP A 69 -6.67 37.43 -5.51
C ASP A 69 -6.56 36.36 -4.41
N ARG A 70 -6.76 36.76 -3.15
CA ARG A 70 -6.81 35.82 -2.02
C ARG A 70 -7.96 34.84 -2.14
N GLN A 71 -9.16 35.30 -2.48
CA GLN A 71 -10.32 34.44 -2.66
C GLN A 71 -10.08 33.45 -3.82
N ALA A 72 -9.52 33.91 -4.94
CA ALA A 72 -9.19 33.07 -6.08
C ALA A 72 -8.14 32.00 -5.72
N THR A 73 -7.10 32.38 -4.97
CA THR A 73 -6.07 31.45 -4.50
C THR A 73 -6.67 30.39 -3.57
N ILE A 74 -7.45 30.81 -2.56
CA ILE A 74 -8.09 29.89 -1.61
C ILE A 74 -9.06 28.94 -2.33
N ALA A 75 -9.86 29.45 -3.28
CA ALA A 75 -10.78 28.62 -4.05
C ALA A 75 -10.02 27.63 -4.95
N GLY A 76 -8.92 28.06 -5.57
CA GLY A 76 -8.04 27.21 -6.37
C GLY A 76 -7.40 26.10 -5.52
N ASP A 77 -6.84 26.45 -4.36
CA ASP A 77 -6.23 25.50 -3.43
C ASP A 77 -7.25 24.50 -2.89
N LEU A 78 -8.47 24.95 -2.57
CA LEU A 78 -9.54 24.08 -2.11
C LEU A 78 -9.96 23.09 -3.22
N SER A 79 -10.17 23.58 -4.45
CA SER A 79 -10.49 22.71 -5.59
C SER A 79 -9.39 21.69 -5.86
N ALA A 80 -8.12 22.11 -5.82
CA ALA A 80 -7.00 21.21 -6.00
C ALA A 80 -6.94 20.15 -4.88
N ALA A 81 -7.18 20.55 -3.64
CA ALA A 81 -7.23 19.63 -2.50
C ALA A 81 -8.37 18.61 -2.63
N GLU A 82 -9.56 19.03 -3.09
CA GLU A 82 -10.68 18.14 -3.36
C GLU A 82 -10.37 17.16 -4.48
N ASP A 83 -9.76 17.62 -5.58
CA ASP A 83 -9.33 16.77 -6.69
C ASP A 83 -8.28 15.75 -6.26
N TYR A 84 -7.28 16.15 -5.45
CA TYR A 84 -6.28 15.24 -4.92
C TYR A 84 -6.91 14.23 -3.96
N LYS A 85 -7.87 14.64 -3.14
CA LYS A 85 -8.61 13.74 -2.25
C LYS A 85 -9.44 12.73 -3.04
N ALA A 86 -10.10 13.14 -4.12
CA ALA A 86 -10.84 12.25 -5.01
C ALA A 86 -9.89 11.23 -5.66
N LYS A 87 -8.79 11.70 -6.27
CA LYS A 87 -7.77 10.82 -6.87
C LYS A 87 -7.17 9.83 -5.87
N ALA A 88 -6.91 10.28 -4.63
CA ALA A 88 -6.39 9.41 -3.58
C ALA A 88 -7.39 8.29 -3.22
N LYS A 89 -8.68 8.63 -3.08
CA LYS A 89 -9.74 7.63 -2.84
C LYS A 89 -9.90 6.66 -3.99
N ASP A 90 -9.85 7.13 -5.23
CA ASP A 90 -9.95 6.26 -6.41
C ASP A 90 -8.74 5.33 -6.49
N ALA A 91 -7.53 5.83 -6.19
CA ALA A 91 -6.33 5.02 -6.14
C ALA A 91 -6.37 3.99 -5.00
N GLU A 92 -6.88 4.37 -3.82
CA GLU A 92 -7.08 3.47 -2.68
C GLU A 92 -8.06 2.34 -3.04
N ALA A 93 -9.21 2.68 -3.64
CA ALA A 93 -10.19 1.69 -4.07
C ALA A 93 -9.63 0.75 -5.15
N ALA A 94 -8.87 1.28 -6.12
CA ALA A 94 -8.21 0.47 -7.14
C ALA A 94 -7.15 -0.47 -6.53
N TYR A 95 -6.37 0.02 -5.55
CA TYR A 95 -5.38 -0.76 -4.82
C TYR A 95 -6.03 -1.89 -4.00
N GLU A 96 -7.08 -1.59 -3.24
CA GLU A 96 -7.81 -2.59 -2.46
C GLU A 96 -8.42 -3.67 -3.35
N LYS A 97 -9.00 -3.26 -4.49
CA LYS A 97 -9.50 -4.21 -5.49
C LYS A 97 -8.39 -5.09 -6.06
N ALA A 98 -7.27 -4.51 -6.47
CA ALA A 98 -6.13 -5.28 -6.98
C ALA A 98 -5.59 -6.27 -5.93
N LEU A 99 -5.56 -5.86 -4.65
CA LEU A 99 -5.14 -6.73 -3.56
C LEU A 99 -6.13 -7.88 -3.32
N ALA A 100 -7.43 -7.62 -3.37
CA ALA A 100 -8.46 -8.65 -3.27
C ALA A 100 -8.37 -9.64 -4.44
N ASP A 101 -8.27 -9.13 -5.67
CA ASP A 101 -8.14 -9.96 -6.88
C ASP A 101 -6.87 -10.82 -6.83
N ALA A 102 -5.74 -10.25 -6.39
CA ALA A 102 -4.48 -10.99 -6.23
C ALA A 102 -4.60 -12.10 -5.18
N ARG A 103 -5.27 -11.85 -4.05
CA ARG A 103 -5.53 -12.88 -3.02
C ARG A 103 -6.41 -14.01 -3.55
N THR A 104 -7.47 -13.68 -4.28
CA THR A 104 -8.35 -14.68 -4.91
C THR A 104 -7.60 -15.49 -5.96
N GLN A 105 -6.77 -14.86 -6.80
CA GLN A 105 -5.94 -15.56 -7.78
C GLN A 105 -4.92 -16.49 -7.11
N ALA A 106 -4.25 -16.02 -6.05
CA ALA A 106 -3.32 -16.86 -5.29
C ALA A 106 -4.02 -18.08 -4.67
N GLN A 107 -5.20 -17.89 -4.07
CA GLN A 107 -5.99 -19.00 -3.53
C GLN A 107 -6.41 -19.99 -4.62
N LYS A 108 -6.79 -19.49 -5.80
CA LYS A 108 -7.14 -20.33 -6.95
C LYS A 108 -5.94 -21.15 -7.44
N ILE A 109 -4.77 -20.52 -7.60
CA ILE A 109 -3.54 -21.21 -7.99
C ILE A 109 -3.17 -22.30 -6.98
N VAL A 110 -3.26 -22.01 -5.68
CA VAL A 110 -2.97 -23.01 -4.63
C VAL A 110 -3.97 -24.17 -4.68
N ALA A 111 -5.25 -23.90 -4.92
CA ALA A 111 -6.27 -24.93 -5.03
C ALA A 111 -6.05 -25.82 -6.28
N GLU A 112 -5.76 -25.21 -7.43
CA GLU A 112 -5.45 -25.91 -8.68
C GLU A 112 -4.19 -26.77 -8.54
N ALA A 113 -3.10 -26.20 -8.01
CA ALA A 113 -1.87 -26.95 -7.77
C ALA A 113 -2.06 -28.13 -6.81
N ARG A 114 -2.88 -27.99 -5.76
CA ARG A 114 -3.20 -29.10 -4.86
C ARG A 114 -4.00 -30.19 -5.55
N ALA A 115 -4.95 -29.81 -6.41
CA ALA A 115 -5.75 -30.77 -7.16
C ALA A 115 -4.88 -31.56 -8.17
N ASP A 116 -3.98 -30.87 -8.86
CA ASP A 116 -3.04 -31.50 -9.80
C ASP A 116 -2.07 -32.44 -9.07
N ILE A 117 -1.47 -32.00 -7.96
CA ILE A 117 -0.58 -32.84 -7.14
C ILE A 117 -1.32 -34.08 -6.62
N GLN A 118 -2.57 -33.94 -6.17
CA GLN A 118 -3.34 -35.08 -5.69
C GLN A 118 -3.61 -36.09 -6.82
N LYS A 119 -3.95 -35.61 -8.02
CA LYS A 119 -4.16 -36.46 -9.18
C LYS A 119 -2.89 -37.22 -9.58
N ASP A 120 -1.75 -36.54 -9.60
CA ASP A 120 -0.46 -37.15 -9.91
C ASP A 120 -0.05 -38.16 -8.84
N LEU A 121 -0.31 -37.86 -7.57
CA LEU A 121 -0.09 -38.79 -6.47
C LEU A 121 -0.95 -40.05 -6.60
N ASP A 122 -2.25 -39.89 -6.86
CA ASP A 122 -3.17 -41.02 -7.03
C ASP A 122 -2.74 -41.92 -8.21
N ALA A 123 -2.30 -41.31 -9.33
CA ALA A 123 -1.78 -42.04 -10.48
C ALA A 123 -0.47 -42.79 -10.17
N ALA A 124 0.46 -42.13 -9.48
CA ALA A 124 1.73 -42.74 -9.07
C ALA A 124 1.51 -43.89 -8.07
N THR A 125 0.59 -43.72 -7.11
CA THR A 125 0.22 -44.78 -6.16
C THR A 125 -0.41 -45.96 -6.88
N ALA A 126 -1.37 -45.73 -7.80
CA ALA A 126 -1.98 -46.81 -8.58
C ALA A 126 -0.95 -47.58 -9.43
N GLN A 127 0.02 -46.88 -10.03
CA GLN A 127 1.11 -47.51 -10.77
C GLN A 127 2.01 -48.33 -9.85
N ALA A 128 2.39 -47.78 -8.69
CA ALA A 128 3.22 -48.47 -7.72
C ALA A 128 2.53 -49.74 -7.18
N ASP A 129 1.24 -49.67 -6.87
CA ASP A 129 0.45 -50.82 -6.41
C ASP A 129 0.38 -51.92 -7.48
N ALA A 130 0.21 -51.53 -8.75
CA ALA A 130 0.21 -52.48 -9.87
C ALA A 130 1.59 -53.17 -10.03
N GLU A 131 2.70 -52.42 -9.93
CA GLU A 131 4.05 -52.99 -10.01
C GLU A 131 4.35 -53.91 -8.82
N ILE A 132 3.98 -53.50 -7.60
CA ILE A 132 4.12 -54.32 -6.40
C ILE A 132 3.35 -55.62 -6.55
N SER A 133 2.09 -55.56 -7.00
CA SER A 133 1.27 -56.75 -7.22
C SER A 133 1.89 -57.69 -8.25
N ALA A 134 2.38 -57.17 -9.38
CA ALA A 134 3.05 -57.97 -10.39
C ALA A 134 4.32 -58.64 -9.85
N ARG A 135 5.16 -57.90 -9.11
CA ARG A 135 6.39 -58.44 -8.49
C ARG A 135 6.09 -59.48 -7.42
N THR A 136 5.00 -59.33 -6.67
CA THR A 136 4.57 -60.34 -5.69
C THR A 136 4.19 -61.63 -6.40
N VAL A 137 3.38 -61.58 -7.47
CA VAL A 137 3.00 -62.77 -8.24
C VAL A 137 4.22 -63.45 -8.86
N GLU A 138 5.16 -62.69 -9.45
CA GLU A 138 6.40 -63.23 -9.99
C GLU A 138 7.26 -63.91 -8.91
N SER A 139 7.38 -63.27 -7.74
CA SER A 139 8.16 -63.81 -6.62
C SER A 139 7.51 -65.07 -6.05
N GLU A 140 6.18 -65.12 -5.93
CA GLU A 140 5.44 -66.31 -5.52
C GLU A 140 5.65 -67.48 -6.49
N ALA A 141 5.60 -67.22 -7.80
CA ALA A 141 5.87 -68.22 -8.82
C ALA A 141 7.30 -68.78 -8.71
N ARG A 142 8.30 -67.89 -8.55
CA ARG A 142 9.71 -68.28 -8.38
C ARG A 142 9.93 -69.08 -7.08
N ILE A 143 9.27 -68.69 -5.99
CA ILE A 143 9.32 -69.45 -4.72
C ILE A 143 8.68 -70.83 -4.90
N ALA A 144 7.56 -70.93 -5.61
CA ALA A 144 6.90 -72.21 -5.88
C ALA A 144 7.80 -73.14 -6.72
N GLU A 145 8.47 -72.61 -7.74
CA GLU A 145 9.44 -73.35 -8.55
C GLU A 145 10.63 -73.85 -7.72
N ILE A 146 11.26 -72.97 -6.93
CA ILE A 146 12.36 -73.35 -6.04
C ILE A 146 11.91 -74.42 -5.04
N ARG A 147 10.70 -74.29 -4.49
CA ARG A 147 10.14 -75.29 -3.58
C ARG A 147 9.93 -76.63 -4.27
N ALA A 148 9.41 -76.65 -5.49
CA ALA A 148 9.23 -77.87 -6.26
C ALA A 148 10.58 -78.57 -6.54
N GLY A 149 11.57 -77.82 -7.03
CA GLY A 149 12.92 -78.34 -7.28
C GLY A 149 13.62 -78.83 -6.00
N ALA A 150 13.45 -78.12 -4.87
CA ALA A 150 13.97 -78.56 -3.58
C ALA A 150 13.34 -79.88 -3.11
N MET A 151 12.03 -80.07 -3.32
CA MET A 151 11.36 -81.33 -2.98
C MET A 151 11.85 -82.51 -3.83
N GLU A 152 12.11 -82.29 -5.12
CA GLU A 152 12.69 -83.30 -6.02
C GLU A 152 14.14 -83.66 -5.62
N ALA A 153 14.94 -82.65 -5.28
CA ALA A 153 16.30 -82.87 -4.77
C ALA A 153 16.30 -83.65 -3.45
N VAL A 154 15.38 -83.32 -2.53
CA VAL A 154 15.20 -84.07 -1.27
C VAL A 154 14.79 -85.52 -1.54
N GLU A 155 13.87 -85.77 -2.48
CA GLU A 155 13.46 -87.13 -2.86
C GLU A 155 14.65 -87.93 -3.40
N THR A 156 15.49 -87.32 -4.22
CA THR A 156 16.70 -87.95 -4.78
C THR A 156 17.70 -88.28 -3.68
N VAL A 157 18.05 -87.31 -2.83
CA VAL A 157 18.97 -87.51 -1.71
C VAL A 157 18.43 -88.55 -0.72
N ALA A 158 17.13 -88.59 -0.47
CA ALA A 158 16.51 -89.58 0.39
C ALA A 158 16.64 -91.01 -0.17
N LYS A 159 16.45 -91.20 -1.49
CA LYS A 159 16.64 -92.49 -2.17
C LYS A 159 18.10 -92.95 -2.10
N ASP A 160 19.03 -92.07 -2.42
CA ASP A 160 20.46 -92.37 -2.41
C ASP A 160 20.94 -92.71 -0.99
N THR A 161 20.56 -91.89 -0.01
CA THR A 161 20.92 -92.11 1.40
C THR A 161 20.30 -93.40 1.95
N ALA A 162 19.05 -93.71 1.61
CA ALA A 162 18.41 -94.95 2.06
C ALA A 162 19.07 -96.20 1.45
N LEU A 163 19.50 -96.14 0.18
CA LEU A 163 20.24 -97.23 -0.46
C LEU A 163 21.58 -97.47 0.24
N GLU A 164 22.34 -96.41 0.51
CA GLU A 164 23.61 -96.48 1.24
C GLU A 164 23.43 -97.05 2.66
N ILE A 165 22.39 -96.62 3.39
CA ILE A 165 22.09 -97.16 4.73
C ILE A 165 21.76 -98.65 4.68
N VAL A 166 20.95 -99.10 3.72
CA VAL A 166 20.60 -100.53 3.57
C VAL A 166 21.84 -101.36 3.24
N ALA A 167 22.72 -100.85 2.38
CA ALA A 167 23.99 -101.50 2.06
C ALA A 167 24.91 -101.58 3.29
N ALA A 168 25.05 -100.50 4.06
CA ALA A 168 25.87 -100.43 5.27
C ALA A 168 25.37 -101.38 6.39
N LEU A 169 24.06 -101.62 6.47
CA LEU A 169 23.44 -102.56 7.43
C LEU A 169 23.48 -104.03 6.96
N GLY A 170 24.11 -104.33 5.82
CA GLY A 170 24.30 -105.69 5.30
C GLY A 170 23.11 -106.26 4.51
N GLY A 171 22.12 -105.43 4.17
CA GLY A 171 20.99 -105.81 3.32
C GLY A 171 21.30 -105.68 1.83
N LYS A 172 20.71 -106.53 0.99
CA LYS A 172 20.65 -106.34 -0.46
C LYS A 172 19.23 -105.96 -0.87
N ALA A 173 18.97 -104.66 -1.03
CA ALA A 173 17.73 -104.17 -1.62
C ALA A 173 18.01 -103.60 -3.00
N ASP A 174 17.14 -103.91 -3.96
CA ASP A 174 17.19 -103.30 -5.27
C ASP A 174 16.62 -101.87 -5.23
N ALA A 175 17.11 -101.01 -6.12
CA ALA A 175 16.72 -99.61 -6.20
C ALA A 175 15.22 -99.39 -6.42
N LYS A 176 14.51 -100.35 -7.05
CA LYS A 176 13.05 -100.23 -7.26
C LYS A 176 12.29 -100.42 -5.95
N THR A 177 12.67 -101.38 -5.12
CA THR A 177 11.99 -101.67 -3.85
C THR A 177 12.17 -100.54 -2.84
N VAL A 178 13.38 -99.96 -2.75
CA VAL A 178 13.65 -98.79 -1.89
C VAL A 178 12.90 -97.55 -2.38
N GLY A 179 12.91 -97.28 -3.70
CA GLY A 179 12.15 -96.18 -4.29
C GLY A 179 10.64 -96.30 -4.07
N ALA A 180 10.08 -97.52 -4.16
CA ALA A 180 8.66 -97.76 -3.89
C ALA A 180 8.28 -97.50 -2.43
N ALA A 181 9.12 -97.91 -1.47
CA ALA A 181 8.88 -97.69 -0.04
C ALA A 181 8.94 -96.20 0.33
N ILE A 182 9.89 -95.45 -0.24
CA ILE A 182 10.02 -94.00 -0.02
C ILE A 182 8.83 -93.25 -0.62
N ASN A 183 8.43 -93.57 -1.85
CA ASN A 183 7.27 -92.96 -2.50
C ASN A 183 5.96 -93.23 -1.74
N ALA A 184 5.83 -94.40 -1.12
CA ALA A 184 4.69 -94.69 -0.25
C ALA A 184 4.68 -93.84 1.03
N ARG A 185 5.87 -93.45 1.54
CA ARG A 185 6.00 -92.58 2.71
C ARG A 185 5.92 -91.08 2.39
N LEU A 186 6.21 -90.67 1.16
CA LEU A 186 6.03 -89.28 0.70
C LEU A 186 4.57 -88.93 0.37
N LYS A 187 3.72 -89.94 0.13
CA LYS A 187 2.30 -89.77 -0.23
C LYS A 187 1.31 -89.97 0.94
N GLY A 188 1.80 -90.39 2.10
CA GLY A 188 1.00 -90.58 3.32
C GLY A 188 1.29 -89.51 4.35
#